data_AF-A0A3Q9JH09-F1
#
_entry.id   AF-A0A3Q9JH09-F1
#
_cell.length_a   1.000
_cell.length_b   1.000
_cell.length_c   1.000
_cell.angle_alpha   90.00
_cell.angle_beta   90.00
_cell.angle_gamma   90.00
#
_symmetry.space_group_name_H-M   'P 1'
#
loop_
_entity.id
_entity.type
_entity.pdbx_description
1 polymer ?
#
loop_
_entity_poly.entity_id
_entity_poly.type
_entity_poly.pdbx_seq_one_letter_code
_entity_poly.pdbx_strand_id
1 'polypeptide(L)'
;MAKSCVSRYCVDWFRVICELDDCKYDIQKISESIEIAYTTIHGWKMGTEPRHADGERLIKLWCKVTGKSRKDLPVLDASCWWSYHL
;
A
#
# COMPACT_ATOMS: atom_id res chain seq x y z
N MET A 1 23.57 16.76 -21.00
CA MET A 1 22.78 15.52 -21.19
C MET A 1 21.75 15.45 -20.07
N ALA A 2 20.52 15.93 -20.33
CA ALA A 2 19.43 15.81 -19.37
C ALA A 2 19.07 14.32 -19.25
N LYS A 3 19.32 13.71 -18.08
CA LYS A 3 18.82 12.38 -17.80
C LYS A 3 17.30 12.50 -17.75
N SER A 4 16.62 11.88 -18.71
CA SER A 4 15.18 11.66 -18.62
C SER A 4 14.93 10.84 -17.35
N CYS A 5 14.50 11.51 -16.29
CA CYS A 5 14.05 10.85 -15.08
C CYS A 5 12.69 10.26 -15.41
N VAL A 6 12.67 9.00 -15.83
CA VAL A 6 11.43 8.22 -15.86
C VAL A 6 10.93 8.19 -14.41
N SER A 7 9.89 8.96 -14.12
CA SER A 7 9.17 8.90 -12.85
C SER A 7 8.67 7.47 -12.68
N ARG A 8 9.30 6.72 -11.78
CA ARG A 8 8.85 5.38 -11.42
C ARG A 8 7.74 5.57 -10.40
N TYR A 9 6.52 5.19 -10.74
CA TYR A 9 5.42 5.19 -9.78
C TYR A 9 5.45 3.87 -8.99
N CYS A 10 5.45 3.95 -7.66
CA CYS A 10 5.24 2.79 -6.77
C CYS A 10 3.94 2.96 -5.99
N VAL A 11 3.39 1.87 -5.46
CA VAL A 11 2.17 1.92 -4.66
C VAL A 11 2.47 2.53 -3.29
N ASP A 12 1.62 3.45 -2.83
CA ASP A 12 1.65 3.98 -1.47
C ASP A 12 0.94 3.01 -0.52
N TRP A 13 1.69 2.05 0.04
CA TRP A 13 1.15 1.03 0.94
C TRP A 13 0.61 1.60 2.25
N PHE A 14 1.22 2.67 2.77
CA PHE A 14 0.70 3.38 3.93
C PHE A 14 -0.70 3.92 3.65
N ARG A 15 -0.88 4.62 2.52
CA ARG A 15 -2.18 5.17 2.15
C ARG A 15 -3.23 4.09 1.88
N VAL A 16 -2.85 2.99 1.23
CA VAL A 16 -3.74 1.82 1.04
C VAL A 16 -4.26 1.30 2.38
N ILE A 17 -3.38 1.14 3.38
CA ILE A 17 -3.75 0.65 4.72
C ILE A 17 -4.58 1.69 5.49
N CYS A 18 -4.27 2.98 5.38
CA CYS A 18 -5.07 4.04 6.00
C CYS A 18 -6.48 4.15 5.41
N GLU A 19 -6.65 4.00 4.10
CA GLU A 19 -7.99 4.00 3.50
C GLU A 19 -8.82 2.78 3.93
N LEU A 20 -8.18 1.63 4.19
CA LEU A 20 -8.85 0.49 4.81
C LEU A 20 -9.31 0.81 6.24
N ASP A 21 -8.45 1.45 7.03
CA ASP A 21 -8.76 1.88 8.40
C ASP A 21 -9.96 2.86 8.43
N ASP A 22 -9.97 3.83 7.51
CA ASP A 22 -11.09 4.76 7.30
C ASP A 22 -12.41 4.01 7.00
N CYS A 23 -12.34 2.88 6.29
CA CYS A 23 -13.46 1.98 6.02
C CYS A 23 -13.75 0.98 7.15
N LYS A 24 -13.26 1.20 8.38
CA LYS A 24 -13.43 0.31 9.54
C LYS A 24 -12.82 -1.08 9.35
N TYR A 25 -11.73 -1.16 8.60
CA TYR A 25 -10.83 -2.31 8.54
C TYR A 25 -9.51 -1.96 9.22
N ASP A 26 -9.48 -2.16 10.54
CA ASP A 26 -8.23 -2.07 11.30
C ASP A 26 -7.22 -3.15 10.86
N ILE A 27 -5.96 -3.01 11.30
CA ILE A 27 -4.87 -3.91 10.92
C ILE A 27 -5.17 -5.38 11.29
N GLN A 28 -5.87 -5.62 12.40
CA GLN A 28 -6.23 -6.97 12.83
C GLN A 28 -7.22 -7.61 11.85
N LYS A 29 -8.25 -6.87 11.44
CA LYS A 29 -9.22 -7.34 10.45
C LYS A 29 -8.60 -7.52 9.07
N ILE A 30 -7.64 -6.66 8.69
CA ILE A 30 -6.86 -6.83 7.45
C ILE A 30 -6.06 -8.14 7.52
N SER A 31 -5.33 -8.35 8.63
CA SER A 31 -4.54 -9.57 8.90
C SER A 31 -5.34 -10.84 8.70
N GLU A 32 -6.53 -10.90 9.31
CA GLU A 32 -7.45 -12.03 9.18
C GLU A 32 -7.99 -12.20 7.76
N SER A 33 -8.26 -11.09 7.06
CA SER A 33 -8.86 -11.11 5.72
C SER A 33 -7.93 -11.58 4.61
N ILE A 34 -6.62 -11.36 4.74
CA ILE A 34 -5.62 -11.74 3.72
C ILE A 34 -4.65 -12.85 4.19
N GLU A 35 -4.85 -13.34 5.42
CA GLU A 35 -4.06 -14.39 6.06
C GLU A 35 -2.58 -14.05 6.18
N ILE A 36 -2.29 -12.81 6.58
CA ILE A 36 -0.93 -12.29 6.74
C ILE A 36 -0.78 -11.72 8.14
N ALA A 37 0.32 -12.04 8.82
CA ALA A 37 0.54 -11.62 10.19
C ALA A 37 0.42 -10.09 10.38
N TYR A 38 -0.21 -9.69 11.48
CA TYR A 38 -0.36 -8.29 11.92
C TYR A 38 0.95 -7.49 11.79
N THR A 39 2.06 -8.05 12.29
CA THR A 39 3.38 -7.40 12.30
C THR A 39 3.90 -7.10 10.90
N THR A 40 3.60 -7.97 9.93
CA THR A 40 3.95 -7.78 8.53
C THR A 40 3.17 -6.61 7.92
N ILE A 41 1.85 -6.55 8.17
CA ILE A 41 1.00 -5.44 7.68
C ILE A 41 1.40 -4.12 8.36
N HIS A 42 1.67 -4.16 9.66
CA HIS A 42 2.20 -3.02 10.40
C HIS A 42 3.54 -2.54 9.80
N GLY A 43 4.43 -3.46 9.41
CA GLY A 43 5.65 -3.14 8.68
C GLY A 43 5.38 -2.39 7.37
N TRP A 44 4.41 -2.83 6.57
CA TRP A 44 4.05 -2.16 5.33
C TRP A 44 3.48 -0.76 5.55
N LYS A 45 2.70 -0.59 6.61
CA LYS A 45 2.21 0.73 7.04
C LYS A 45 3.36 1.67 7.39
N MET A 46 4.46 1.14 7.91
CA MET A 46 5.68 1.89 8.24
C MET A 46 6.64 2.08 7.05
N GLY A 47 6.25 1.65 5.84
CA GLY A 47 7.00 1.92 4.61
C GLY A 47 7.78 0.73 4.04
N THR A 48 7.66 -0.48 4.58
CA THR A 48 8.22 -1.67 3.90
C THR A 48 7.34 -2.11 2.74
N GLU A 49 7.94 -2.66 1.70
CA GLU A 49 7.20 -3.13 0.54
C GLU A 49 6.75 -4.59 0.72
N PRO A 50 5.47 -4.94 0.49
CA PRO A 50 5.02 -6.31 0.42
C PRO A 50 5.65 -7.05 -0.76
N ARG A 51 5.80 -8.37 -0.62
CA ARG A 51 6.07 -9.22 -1.79
C ARG A 51 4.91 -9.14 -2.77
N HIS A 52 5.17 -9.35 -4.05
CA HIS A 52 4.17 -9.22 -5.10
C HIS A 52 2.84 -9.95 -4.76
N ALA A 53 2.90 -11.23 -4.38
CA ALA A 53 1.70 -12.00 -4.05
C ALA A 53 0.91 -11.43 -2.86
N ASP A 54 1.61 -10.94 -1.84
CA ASP A 54 0.99 -10.37 -0.63
C ASP A 54 0.39 -8.98 -0.92
N GLY A 55 1.10 -8.17 -1.71
CA GLY A 55 0.62 -6.89 -2.20
C GLY A 55 -0.64 -7.04 -3.05
N GLU A 56 -0.70 -8.05 -3.92
CA GLU A 56 -1.91 -8.35 -4.70
C GLU A 56 -3.11 -8.73 -3.82
N ARG A 57 -2.90 -9.49 -2.73
CA ARG A 57 -3.96 -9.79 -1.77
C ARG A 57 -4.48 -8.54 -1.08
N LEU A 58 -3.58 -7.66 -0.65
CA LEU A 58 -3.94 -6.40 -0.01
C LEU A 58 -4.68 -5.46 -0.97
N ILE A 59 -4.22 -5.33 -2.22
CA ILE A 59 -4.90 -4.54 -3.26
C ILE A 59 -6.30 -5.09 -3.52
N LYS A 60 -6.45 -6.41 -3.63
CA LYS A 60 -7.76 -7.04 -3.83
C LYS A 60 -8.71 -6.74 -2.67
N LEU A 61 -8.23 -6.78 -1.43
CA LEU A 61 -9.03 -6.38 -0.26
C LEU A 61 -9.41 -4.90 -0.33
N TRP A 62 -8.46 -4.02 -0.63
CA TRP A 62 -8.71 -2.58 -0.76
C TRP A 62 -9.75 -2.26 -1.82
N CYS A 63 -9.66 -2.84 -3.02
CA CYS A 63 -10.68 -2.67 -4.06
C CYS A 63 -12.07 -3.14 -3.57
N LYS A 64 -12.12 -4.28 -2.88
CA LYS A 64 -13.38 -4.84 -2.35
C LYS A 64 -14.01 -3.94 -1.27
N VAL A 65 -13.20 -3.40 -0.36
CA VAL A 65 -13.66 -2.63 0.81
C VAL A 65 -14.03 -1.20 0.41
N THR A 66 -13.23 -0.56 -0.44
CA THR A 66 -13.44 0.84 -0.86
C THR A 66 -14.39 0.98 -2.05
N GLY A 67 -14.62 -0.10 -2.81
CA GLY A 67 -15.36 -0.07 -4.08
C GLY A 67 -14.59 0.56 -5.25
N LYS A 68 -13.33 0.97 -5.03
CA LYS A 68 -12.48 1.59 -6.05
C LYS A 68 -11.84 0.55 -6.97
N SER A 69 -11.40 1.00 -8.14
CA SER A 69 -10.65 0.18 -9.09
C SER A 69 -9.16 0.17 -8.74
N ARG A 70 -8.43 -0.86 -9.19
CA ARG A 70 -6.96 -0.92 -9.08
C ARG A 70 -6.28 0.32 -9.67
N LYS A 71 -6.88 0.95 -10.69
CA LYS A 71 -6.35 2.16 -11.33
C LYS A 71 -6.33 3.37 -10.40
N ASP A 72 -7.15 3.34 -9.36
CA ASP A 72 -7.28 4.39 -8.35
C ASP A 72 -6.34 4.16 -7.16
N LEU A 73 -5.43 3.17 -7.26
CA LEU A 73 -4.48 2.89 -6.19
C LEU A 73 -3.67 4.15 -5.85
N PRO A 74 -3.50 4.45 -4.56
CA PRO A 74 -2.54 5.44 -4.12
C PRO A 74 -1.15 5.12 -4.66
N VAL A 75 -0.53 6.07 -5.36
CA VAL A 75 0.82 5.94 -5.92
C VAL A 75 1.72 7.08 -5.46
N LEU A 76 2.98 6.77 -5.23
CA LEU A 76 4.06 7.71 -4.97
C LEU A 76 4.91 7.86 -6.22
N ASP A 77 5.45 9.05 -6.41
CA ASP A 77 6.62 9.22 -7.29
C ASP A 77 7.85 8.65 -6.57
N ALA A 78 8.64 7.80 -7.23
CA ALA A 78 9.81 7.15 -6.64
C ALA A 78 10.87 8.16 -6.15
N SER A 79 10.86 9.41 -6.64
CA SER A 79 11.71 10.47 -6.08
C SER A 79 11.29 10.90 -4.67
N CYS A 80 10.04 10.66 -4.26
CA CYS A 80 9.49 10.99 -2.94
C CYS A 80 9.57 9.83 -1.93
N TRP A 81 10.12 8.66 -2.31
CA TRP A 81 10.29 7.50 -1.41
C TRP A 81 11.06 7.88 -0.12
N TRP A 82 12.03 8.78 -0.23
CA TRP A 82 12.87 9.22 0.87
C TRP A 82 12.18 10.19 1.86
N SER A 83 11.02 10.75 1.50
CA SER A 83 10.35 11.79 2.29
C SER A 83 9.50 11.27 3.44
N TYR A 84 9.29 9.96 3.54
CA TYR A 84 8.50 9.34 4.60
C TYR A 84 9.33 8.85 5.81
N HIS A 85 10.63 9.19 5.84
CA HIS A 85 11.60 8.78 6.87
C HIS A 85 12.30 9.98 7.54
N LEU A 86 11.59 11.08 7.80
CA LEU A 86 12.07 12.20 8.64
C LEU A 86 11.11 12.45 9.80
#